data_AF-A0A0N1G8C8-F1
#
_entry.id   AF-A0A0N1G8C8-F1
#
_cell.length_a   1.000
_cell.length_b   1.000
_cell.length_c   1.000
_cell.angle_alpha   90.00
_cell.angle_beta   90.00
_cell.angle_gamma   90.00
#
_symmetry.space_group_name_H-M   'P 1'
#
loop_
_entity.id
_entity.type
_entity.pdbx_description
1 polymer ?
#
loop_
_entity_poly.entity_id
_entity_poly.type
_entity_poly.pdbx_seq_one_letter_code
_entity_poly.pdbx_strand_id
1 'polypeptide(L)'
;MAALSIMRADVSSLMDKHPAHVFRPLSKILSRWAADGIDTTPFHTGVEDAKRRYADYGLSRMLPLDRVLVGCESSRAGAFGGFHHPDQGYRHLQMVAVITMHGPMERRNPERPDLALLDLLRAYAHDCLHYGSRRRYVEVAGSPVRTQYGINYRRATGQSYSVADERGSRHTRNLGIVMEGACDREARSITRKVAERCDVTQPTDFLGALVFRDTTGTLTEEDSRRAVEVLESAERTQYAAALRNYEMGVNSRYSHFLGEFAPGEECEFHTRLLAAIISGDTTTLGAWLDDRHGPGTFAGLFRTPGYFEPGMTA
;
A
#
# COMPACT_ATOMS: atom_id res chain seq x y z
N MET A 1 -3.42 7.84 -25.93
CA MET A 1 -3.07 6.40 -25.70
C MET A 1 -1.61 6.06 -25.98
N ALA A 2 -0.97 6.55 -27.05
CA ALA A 2 0.46 6.31 -27.33
C ALA A 2 1.40 6.72 -26.19
N ALA A 3 1.15 7.87 -25.55
CA ALA A 3 1.93 8.34 -24.39
C ALA A 3 1.96 7.34 -23.22
N LEU A 4 0.83 6.71 -22.90
CA LEU A 4 0.76 5.67 -21.87
C LEU A 4 1.52 4.40 -22.30
N SER A 5 1.49 4.04 -23.58
CA SER A 5 2.25 2.90 -24.10
C SER A 5 3.75 3.12 -23.93
N ILE A 6 4.24 4.32 -24.23
CA ILE A 6 5.66 4.69 -24.05
C ILE A 6 6.04 4.62 -22.57
N MET A 7 5.27 5.25 -21.68
CA MET A 7 5.52 5.20 -20.22
C MET A 7 5.50 3.78 -19.65
N ARG A 8 4.73 2.87 -20.26
CA ARG A 8 4.67 1.47 -19.81
C ARG A 8 5.81 0.62 -20.35
N ALA A 9 6.39 1.01 -21.48
CA ALA A 9 7.52 0.33 -22.11
C ALA A 9 8.85 0.73 -21.45
N ASP A 10 8.99 2.00 -21.06
CA ASP A 10 10.20 2.52 -20.41
C ASP A 10 9.92 2.99 -18.98
N VAL A 11 10.56 2.32 -18.03
CA VAL A 11 10.45 2.56 -16.59
C VAL A 11 11.78 3.03 -15.98
N SER A 12 12.78 3.34 -16.80
CA SER A 12 14.11 3.84 -16.39
C SER A 12 14.02 5.02 -15.43
N SER A 13 13.20 6.02 -15.77
CA SER A 13 12.94 7.21 -14.96
C SER A 13 12.45 6.94 -13.52
N LEU A 14 11.89 5.75 -13.24
CA LEU A 14 11.52 5.37 -11.88
C LEU A 14 12.74 4.94 -11.06
N MET A 15 13.70 4.28 -11.70
CA MET A 15 14.95 3.82 -11.08
C MET A 15 15.95 4.97 -10.93
N ASP A 16 15.91 5.98 -11.81
CA ASP A 16 16.77 7.17 -11.73
C ASP A 16 16.59 7.97 -10.43
N LYS A 17 15.45 7.81 -9.74
CA LYS A 17 15.22 8.38 -8.41
C LYS A 17 16.04 7.70 -7.30
N HIS A 18 16.63 6.56 -7.61
CA HIS A 18 17.33 5.67 -6.69
C HIS A 18 18.69 5.28 -7.28
N PRO A 19 19.57 6.25 -7.60
CA PRO A 19 20.76 6.02 -8.41
C PRO A 19 21.78 5.05 -7.77
N ALA A 20 21.72 4.87 -6.45
CA ALA A 20 22.59 3.95 -5.74
C ALA A 20 22.07 2.50 -5.74
N HIS A 21 20.81 2.27 -6.10
CA HIS A 21 20.14 0.97 -5.96
C HIS A 21 20.09 0.20 -7.28
N VAL A 22 20.27 -1.11 -7.20
CA VAL A 22 20.10 -2.02 -8.34
C VAL A 22 18.74 -2.69 -8.25
N PHE A 23 17.87 -2.36 -9.21
CA PHE A 23 16.52 -2.95 -9.30
C PHE A 23 16.49 -4.14 -10.24
N ARG A 24 15.77 -5.19 -9.85
CA ARG A 24 15.43 -6.31 -10.74
C ARG A 24 13.96 -6.71 -10.59
N PRO A 25 13.35 -7.29 -11.62
CA PRO A 25 12.04 -7.92 -11.52
C PRO A 25 11.94 -8.87 -10.32
N LEU A 26 10.82 -8.84 -9.61
CA LEU A 26 10.57 -9.66 -8.43
C LEU A 26 10.67 -11.15 -8.73
N SER A 27 10.19 -11.59 -9.90
CA SER A 27 10.36 -12.97 -10.40
C SER A 27 11.83 -13.41 -10.38
N LYS A 28 12.73 -12.55 -10.87
CA LYS A 28 14.18 -12.80 -10.90
C LYS A 28 14.78 -12.79 -9.50
N ILE A 29 14.33 -11.92 -8.60
CA ILE A 29 14.80 -11.90 -7.22
C ILE A 29 14.41 -13.19 -6.48
N LEU A 30 13.16 -13.64 -6.62
CA LEU A 30 12.70 -14.88 -5.99
C LEU A 30 13.46 -16.11 -6.53
N SER A 31 13.61 -16.25 -7.85
CA SER A 31 14.44 -17.33 -8.43
C SER A 31 15.88 -17.31 -7.92
N ARG A 32 16.44 -16.10 -7.78
CA ARG A 32 17.81 -15.89 -7.33
C ARG A 32 18.01 -16.27 -5.86
N TRP A 33 17.10 -15.84 -4.99
CA TRP A 33 17.11 -16.23 -3.57
C TRP A 33 16.91 -17.73 -3.38
N ALA A 34 15.99 -18.35 -4.13
CA ALA A 34 15.81 -19.80 -4.12
C ALA A 34 17.08 -20.55 -4.55
N ALA A 35 17.77 -20.07 -5.60
CA ALA A 35 19.04 -20.64 -6.04
C ALA A 35 20.17 -20.48 -4.99
N ASP A 36 20.08 -19.45 -4.14
CA ASP A 36 21.01 -19.23 -3.03
C ASP A 36 20.59 -19.96 -1.74
N GLY A 37 19.55 -20.81 -1.78
CA GLY A 37 19.10 -21.64 -0.66
C GLY A 37 18.11 -20.98 0.29
N ILE A 38 17.54 -19.81 -0.05
CA ILE A 38 16.48 -19.17 0.73
C ILE A 38 15.13 -19.82 0.36
N ASP A 39 14.37 -20.26 1.36
CA ASP A 39 13.03 -20.78 1.14
C ASP A 39 12.05 -19.65 0.77
N THR A 40 11.63 -19.60 -0.49
CA THR A 40 10.65 -18.61 -0.99
C THR A 40 9.20 -19.09 -0.89
N THR A 41 8.94 -20.27 -0.31
CA THR A 41 7.61 -20.84 -0.14
C THR A 41 6.62 -19.92 0.59
N PRO A 42 7.01 -19.19 1.66
CA PRO A 42 6.10 -18.26 2.34
C PRO A 42 5.53 -17.19 1.39
N PHE A 43 6.38 -16.61 0.54
CA PHE A 43 5.93 -15.61 -0.44
C PHE A 43 4.93 -16.20 -1.42
N HIS A 44 5.25 -17.34 -2.05
CA HIS A 44 4.37 -17.98 -3.03
C HIS A 44 3.03 -18.41 -2.42
N THR A 45 3.05 -18.93 -1.19
CA THR A 45 1.84 -19.29 -0.44
C THR A 45 0.95 -18.06 -0.22
N GLY A 46 1.55 -16.94 0.20
CA GLY A 46 0.84 -15.69 0.38
C GLY A 46 0.25 -15.11 -0.90
N VAL A 47 0.95 -15.24 -2.03
CA VAL A 47 0.43 -14.80 -3.34
C VAL A 47 -0.83 -15.58 -3.71
N GLU A 48 -0.85 -16.90 -3.51
CA GLU A 48 -2.04 -17.71 -3.80
C GLU A 48 -3.20 -17.40 -2.84
N ASP A 49 -2.92 -17.14 -1.57
CA ASP A 49 -3.93 -16.72 -0.60
C ASP A 49 -4.52 -15.34 -0.97
N ALA A 50 -3.67 -14.37 -1.31
CA ALA A 50 -4.09 -13.04 -1.78
C ALA A 50 -4.92 -13.14 -3.07
N LYS A 51 -4.48 -13.96 -4.04
CA LYS A 51 -5.19 -14.13 -5.31
C LYS A 51 -6.62 -14.64 -5.10
N ARG A 52 -6.82 -15.67 -4.27
CA ARG A 52 -8.16 -16.19 -3.97
C ARG A 52 -8.99 -15.14 -3.24
N ARG A 53 -8.44 -14.56 -2.17
CA ARG A 53 -9.16 -13.59 -1.34
C ARG A 53 -9.54 -12.31 -2.10
N TYR A 54 -8.68 -11.84 -3.01
CA TYR A 54 -8.96 -10.65 -3.79
C TYR A 54 -9.96 -10.91 -4.91
N ALA A 55 -9.99 -12.14 -5.45
CA ALA A 55 -11.04 -12.55 -6.39
C ALA A 55 -12.43 -12.52 -5.72
N ASP A 56 -12.53 -12.88 -4.44
CA ASP A 56 -13.78 -12.78 -3.66
C ASP A 56 -14.28 -11.34 -3.54
N TYR A 57 -13.37 -10.35 -3.57
CA TYR A 57 -13.71 -8.92 -3.62
C TYR A 57 -13.92 -8.38 -5.04
N GLY A 58 -13.79 -9.22 -6.07
CA GLY A 58 -13.97 -8.86 -7.48
C GLY A 58 -12.70 -8.42 -8.21
N LEU A 59 -11.51 -8.60 -7.64
CA LEU A 59 -10.25 -8.30 -8.32
C LEU A 59 -10.00 -9.34 -9.42
N SER A 60 -9.95 -8.90 -10.67
CA SER A 60 -9.78 -9.81 -11.82
C SER A 60 -8.32 -10.11 -12.18
N ARG A 61 -7.36 -9.28 -11.73
CA ARG A 61 -5.95 -9.39 -12.10
C ARG A 61 -5.03 -8.95 -10.97
N MET A 62 -4.04 -9.79 -10.67
CA MET A 62 -2.90 -9.44 -9.82
C MET A 62 -1.85 -8.65 -10.62
N LEU A 63 -1.01 -7.88 -9.93
CA LEU A 63 0.14 -7.23 -10.54
C LEU A 63 1.13 -8.31 -11.00
N PRO A 64 1.54 -8.35 -12.29
CA PRO A 64 2.53 -9.33 -12.72
C PRO A 64 3.85 -9.15 -11.97
N LEU A 65 4.50 -10.25 -11.56
CA LEU A 65 5.77 -10.20 -10.82
C LEU A 65 6.87 -9.46 -11.60
N ASP A 66 6.86 -9.54 -12.94
CA ASP A 66 7.81 -8.82 -13.79
C ASP A 66 7.58 -7.30 -13.82
N ARG A 67 6.42 -6.84 -13.33
CA ARG A 67 6.08 -5.42 -13.16
C ARG A 67 6.29 -4.95 -11.72
N VAL A 68 7.03 -5.72 -10.92
CA VAL A 68 7.49 -5.33 -9.60
C VAL A 68 9.02 -5.28 -9.66
N LEU A 69 9.58 -4.10 -9.51
CA LEU A 69 11.01 -3.87 -9.48
C LEU A 69 11.46 -3.80 -8.03
N VAL A 70 12.33 -4.73 -7.62
CA VAL A 70 12.86 -4.82 -6.26
C VAL A 70 14.31 -4.35 -6.25
N GLY A 71 14.57 -3.29 -5.51
CA GLY A 71 15.92 -2.86 -5.15
C GLY A 71 16.45 -3.78 -4.07
N CYS A 72 17.42 -4.63 -4.39
CA CYS A 72 17.99 -5.62 -3.46
C CYS A 72 19.47 -5.38 -3.15
N GLU A 73 20.11 -4.45 -3.87
CA GLU A 73 21.52 -4.10 -3.71
C GLU A 73 21.66 -2.58 -3.77
N SER A 74 22.54 -2.01 -2.96
CA SER A 74 22.87 -0.58 -2.96
C SER A 74 24.36 -0.38 -2.84
N SER A 75 24.91 0.56 -3.61
CA SER A 75 26.29 1.03 -3.46
C SER A 75 26.46 2.04 -2.33
N ARG A 76 25.35 2.53 -1.76
CA ARG A 76 25.35 3.51 -0.67
C ARG A 76 25.52 2.80 0.67
N ALA A 77 26.59 3.13 1.39
CA ALA A 77 26.84 2.59 2.72
C ALA A 77 25.71 2.98 3.70
N GLY A 78 25.27 2.01 4.51
CA GLY A 78 24.18 2.14 5.47
C GLY A 78 22.78 2.04 4.86
N ALA A 79 22.64 1.84 3.55
CA ALA A 79 21.34 1.79 2.89
C ALA A 79 20.46 0.68 3.47
N PHE A 80 19.23 1.03 3.82
CA PHE A 80 18.27 0.12 4.45
C PHE A 80 16.92 0.19 3.74
N GLY A 81 16.39 -0.95 3.32
CA GLY A 81 15.14 -1.04 2.56
C GLY A 81 13.96 -1.63 3.32
N GLY A 82 12.88 -1.88 2.58
CA GLY A 82 11.62 -2.48 3.03
C GLY A 82 10.42 -1.59 2.71
N PHE A 83 9.22 -1.98 3.13
CA PHE A 83 7.94 -1.31 2.79
C PHE A 83 7.88 0.23 3.02
N HIS A 84 8.66 0.75 3.96
CA HIS A 84 8.70 2.19 4.30
C HIS A 84 9.87 2.97 3.69
N HIS A 85 10.67 2.37 2.81
CA HIS A 85 11.73 3.10 2.11
C HIS A 85 11.12 4.26 1.27
N PRO A 86 11.74 5.44 1.23
CA PRO A 86 11.21 6.60 0.52
C PRO A 86 11.04 6.34 -0.99
N ASP A 87 10.16 7.12 -1.62
CA ASP A 87 9.97 7.19 -3.07
C ASP A 87 9.70 5.84 -3.78
N GLN A 88 9.01 4.93 -3.09
CA GLN A 88 8.63 3.61 -3.59
C GLN A 88 7.10 3.44 -3.74
N GLY A 89 6.62 2.25 -4.12
CA GLY A 89 5.21 1.89 -4.30
C GLY A 89 4.73 1.85 -5.76
N TYR A 90 3.45 1.52 -5.95
CA TYR A 90 2.85 1.39 -7.27
C TYR A 90 2.77 2.71 -8.08
N ARG A 91 3.15 2.66 -9.36
CA ARG A 91 3.12 3.77 -10.32
C ARG A 91 2.06 3.50 -11.37
N HIS A 92 0.90 4.15 -11.25
CA HIS A 92 -0.30 3.78 -11.99
C HIS A 92 -0.27 4.09 -13.50
N LEU A 93 0.53 5.07 -13.95
CA LEU A 93 0.68 5.37 -15.38
C LEU A 93 1.55 4.30 -16.05
N GLN A 94 2.69 4.01 -15.44
CA GLN A 94 3.65 2.99 -15.85
C GLN A 94 3.14 1.56 -15.59
N MET A 95 2.15 1.36 -14.70
CA MET A 95 1.69 0.05 -14.25
C MET A 95 2.84 -0.85 -13.76
N VAL A 96 3.69 -0.29 -12.89
CA VAL A 96 4.84 -0.95 -12.27
C VAL A 96 4.94 -0.55 -10.80
N ALA A 97 5.29 -1.48 -9.93
CA ALA A 97 5.70 -1.20 -8.55
C ALA A 97 7.22 -1.11 -8.46
N VAL A 98 7.72 -0.16 -7.67
CA VAL A 98 9.14 -0.05 -7.30
C VAL A 98 9.18 -0.20 -5.81
N ILE A 99 9.90 -1.20 -5.30
CA ILE A 99 9.99 -1.51 -3.87
C ILE A 99 11.43 -1.88 -3.54
N THR A 100 11.78 -1.92 -2.26
CA THR A 100 13.10 -2.32 -1.78
C THR A 100 13.01 -3.56 -0.89
N MET A 101 14.05 -4.38 -0.91
CA MET A 101 14.20 -5.51 0.01
C MET A 101 14.31 -4.97 1.44
N HIS A 102 13.58 -5.57 2.38
CA HIS A 102 13.76 -5.25 3.79
C HIS A 102 15.15 -5.63 4.31
N GLY A 103 15.78 -4.72 5.05
CA GLY A 103 17.07 -4.93 5.69
C GLY A 103 18.22 -4.12 5.05
N PRO A 104 19.47 -4.35 5.48
CA PRO A 104 20.64 -3.74 4.87
C PRO A 104 20.78 -4.15 3.41
N MET A 105 21.06 -3.18 2.54
CA MET A 105 21.08 -3.36 1.09
C MET A 105 22.50 -3.44 0.50
N GLU A 106 23.55 -3.39 1.32
CA GLU A 106 24.94 -3.56 0.84
C GLU A 106 25.23 -5.00 0.39
N ARG A 107 24.33 -5.94 0.74
CA ARG A 107 24.39 -7.34 0.37
C ARG A 107 23.19 -7.70 -0.49
N ARG A 108 23.44 -8.58 -1.45
CA ARG A 108 22.43 -9.15 -2.36
C ARG A 108 21.31 -9.93 -1.66
N ASN A 109 21.66 -10.65 -0.60
CA ASN A 109 20.73 -11.53 0.10
C ASN A 109 20.30 -10.88 1.41
N PRO A 110 19.02 -11.01 1.80
CA PRO A 110 18.51 -10.45 3.04
C PRO A 110 19.20 -11.10 4.25
N GLU A 111 19.55 -10.30 5.25
CA GLU A 111 20.08 -10.83 6.52
C GLU A 111 19.05 -11.64 7.30
N ARG A 112 17.76 -11.31 7.12
CA ARG A 112 16.60 -12.01 7.71
C ARG A 112 15.64 -12.43 6.58
N PRO A 113 15.88 -13.55 5.91
CA PRO A 113 15.09 -13.93 4.73
C PRO A 113 13.59 -14.01 4.98
N ASP A 114 13.15 -14.61 6.10
CA ASP A 114 11.72 -14.77 6.38
C ASP A 114 11.00 -13.44 6.54
N LEU A 115 11.60 -12.50 7.30
CA LEU A 115 11.04 -11.17 7.48
C LEU A 115 11.05 -10.37 6.18
N ALA A 116 12.10 -10.51 5.36
CA ALA A 116 12.17 -9.87 4.05
C ALA A 116 11.13 -10.41 3.09
N LEU A 117 10.83 -11.72 3.11
CA LEU A 117 9.78 -12.32 2.31
C LEU A 117 8.38 -11.88 2.76
N LEU A 118 8.15 -11.73 4.08
CA LEU A 118 6.87 -11.20 4.60
C LEU A 118 6.67 -9.72 4.23
N ASP A 119 7.70 -8.87 4.38
CA ASP A 119 7.63 -7.45 3.99
C ASP A 119 7.40 -7.31 2.48
N LEU A 120 8.09 -8.12 1.67
CA LEU A 120 7.92 -8.18 0.22
C LEU A 120 6.53 -8.66 -0.18
N LEU A 121 5.98 -9.66 0.53
CA LEU A 121 4.62 -10.15 0.33
C LEU A 121 3.59 -9.08 0.66
N ARG A 122 3.75 -8.34 1.77
CA ARG A 122 2.87 -7.19 2.10
C ARG A 122 2.91 -6.17 0.98
N ALA A 123 4.09 -5.74 0.56
CA ALA A 123 4.27 -4.76 -0.51
C ALA A 123 3.59 -5.22 -1.81
N TYR A 124 3.79 -6.48 -2.19
CA TYR A 124 3.18 -7.06 -3.38
C TYR A 124 1.65 -7.16 -3.28
N ALA A 125 1.14 -7.70 -2.17
CA ALA A 125 -0.30 -7.87 -1.95
C ALA A 125 -1.01 -6.51 -1.88
N HIS A 126 -0.37 -5.50 -1.28
CA HIS A 126 -0.82 -4.12 -1.25
C HIS A 126 -0.88 -3.52 -2.67
N ASP A 127 0.23 -3.59 -3.41
CA ASP A 127 0.32 -3.01 -4.74
C ASP A 127 -0.53 -3.75 -5.78
N CYS A 128 -0.93 -5.00 -5.54
CA CYS A 128 -1.94 -5.69 -6.35
C CYS A 128 -3.32 -5.04 -6.24
N LEU A 129 -3.73 -4.63 -5.04
CA LEU A 129 -4.99 -3.91 -4.83
C LEU A 129 -4.93 -2.55 -5.51
N HIS A 130 -3.81 -1.82 -5.39
CA HIS A 130 -3.61 -0.62 -6.19
C HIS A 130 -3.70 -0.96 -7.67
N TYR A 131 -2.95 -1.92 -8.20
CA TYR A 131 -2.91 -2.27 -9.61
C TYR A 131 -4.30 -2.54 -10.20
N GLY A 132 -5.06 -3.45 -9.60
CA GLY A 132 -6.32 -3.94 -10.16
C GLY A 132 -7.55 -3.09 -9.83
N SER A 133 -7.44 -2.09 -8.95
CA SER A 133 -8.55 -1.17 -8.67
C SER A 133 -8.93 -0.30 -9.87
N ARG A 134 -10.24 -0.04 -10.02
CA ARG A 134 -10.82 0.79 -11.08
C ARG A 134 -10.11 2.14 -11.19
N ARG A 135 -9.80 2.55 -12.42
CA ARG A 135 -9.31 3.90 -12.71
C ARG A 135 -9.97 4.49 -13.94
N ARG A 136 -10.21 5.80 -13.89
CA ARG A 136 -10.63 6.60 -15.04
C ARG A 136 -9.59 7.67 -15.31
N TYR A 137 -9.27 7.84 -16.58
CA TYR A 137 -8.41 8.90 -17.08
C TYR A 137 -9.16 9.70 -18.13
N VAL A 138 -8.84 10.98 -18.21
CA VAL A 138 -9.24 11.88 -19.30
C VAL A 138 -7.98 12.53 -19.86
N GLU A 139 -8.00 12.93 -21.12
CA GLU A 139 -6.88 13.67 -21.72
C GLU A 139 -7.10 15.17 -21.54
N VAL A 140 -6.10 15.87 -21.01
CA VAL A 140 -6.11 17.33 -20.83
C VAL A 140 -4.78 17.85 -21.36
N ALA A 141 -4.83 18.74 -22.36
CA ALA A 141 -3.65 19.31 -23.01
C ALA A 141 -2.59 18.24 -23.40
N GLY A 142 -3.04 17.12 -23.98
CA GLY A 142 -2.16 16.01 -24.41
C GLY A 142 -1.61 15.12 -23.29
N SER A 143 -1.99 15.36 -22.03
CA SER A 143 -1.55 14.57 -20.88
C SER A 143 -2.69 13.77 -20.23
N PRO A 144 -2.45 12.52 -19.80
CA PRO A 144 -3.47 11.74 -19.10
C PRO A 144 -3.64 12.24 -17.65
N VAL A 145 -4.85 12.70 -17.32
CA VAL A 145 -5.24 13.11 -15.96
C VAL A 145 -6.16 12.05 -15.36
N ARG A 146 -5.80 11.53 -14.18
CA ARG A 146 -6.60 10.55 -13.45
C ARG A 146 -7.76 11.25 -12.74
N THR A 147 -8.99 10.94 -13.15
CA THR A 147 -10.22 11.50 -12.55
C THR A 147 -10.91 10.55 -11.58
N GLN A 148 -10.52 9.28 -11.57
CA GLN A 148 -11.00 8.31 -10.61
C GLN A 148 -9.91 7.30 -10.28
N TYR A 149 -9.79 6.97 -9.00
CA TYR A 149 -9.04 5.84 -8.48
C TYR A 149 -9.89 5.16 -7.41
N GLY A 150 -10.36 3.95 -7.69
CA GLY A 150 -11.39 3.26 -6.91
C GLY A 150 -12.59 4.18 -6.70
N ILE A 151 -12.90 4.45 -5.43
CA ILE A 151 -13.98 5.35 -5.01
C ILE A 151 -13.53 6.80 -4.79
N ASN A 152 -12.24 7.10 -4.97
CA ASN A 152 -11.70 8.45 -4.86
C ASN A 152 -11.77 9.16 -6.23
N TYR A 153 -12.58 10.20 -6.32
CA TYR A 153 -12.78 10.99 -7.53
C TYR A 153 -12.01 12.31 -7.46
N ARG A 154 -11.55 12.76 -8.62
CA ARG A 154 -10.89 14.05 -8.79
C ARG A 154 -11.34 14.69 -10.10
N ARG A 155 -11.60 15.99 -10.08
CA ARG A 155 -11.86 16.75 -11.31
C ARG A 155 -10.59 16.89 -12.15
N ALA A 156 -10.75 17.11 -13.45
CA ALA A 156 -9.63 17.44 -14.33
C ALA A 156 -8.83 18.68 -13.85
N THR A 157 -9.50 19.61 -13.16
CA THR A 157 -8.92 20.80 -12.52
C THR A 157 -8.15 20.52 -11.22
N GLY A 158 -8.15 19.26 -10.74
CA GLY A 158 -7.42 18.85 -9.53
C GLY A 158 -8.25 18.86 -8.23
N GLN A 159 -9.48 19.38 -8.24
CA GLN A 159 -10.36 19.36 -7.07
C GLN A 159 -10.67 17.92 -6.64
N SER A 160 -10.39 17.60 -5.37
CA SER A 160 -10.60 16.28 -4.78
C SER A 160 -12.05 16.09 -4.31
N TYR A 161 -12.60 14.89 -4.47
CA TYR A 161 -13.91 14.55 -3.93
C TYR A 161 -13.92 14.58 -2.42
N SER A 162 -12.85 14.15 -1.76
CA SER A 162 -12.70 14.21 -0.31
C SER A 162 -11.65 15.21 0.16
N VAL A 163 -11.96 15.89 1.26
CA VAL A 163 -11.11 16.90 1.89
C VAL A 163 -9.87 16.25 2.52
N ALA A 164 -8.77 17.00 2.58
CA ALA A 164 -7.59 16.59 3.33
C ALA A 164 -7.89 16.66 4.83
N ASP A 165 -7.47 15.65 5.59
CA ASP A 165 -7.59 15.72 7.05
C ASP A 165 -6.72 16.87 7.58
N GLU A 166 -7.16 17.49 8.67
CA GLU A 166 -6.34 18.45 9.39
C GLU A 166 -5.04 17.82 9.88
N ARG A 167 -3.98 18.63 9.94
CA ARG A 167 -2.67 18.17 10.41
C ARG A 167 -2.81 17.66 11.85
N GLY A 168 -2.42 16.41 12.09
CA GLY A 168 -2.50 15.78 13.40
C GLY A 168 -3.88 15.21 13.78
N SER A 169 -4.88 15.26 12.89
CA SER A 169 -6.17 14.61 13.14
C SER A 169 -6.00 13.11 13.46
N ARG A 170 -6.82 12.58 14.37
CA ARG A 170 -6.93 11.14 14.63
C ARG A 170 -8.04 10.46 13.81
N HIS A 171 -8.95 11.27 13.27
CA HIS A 171 -10.06 10.84 12.43
C HIS A 171 -9.71 11.08 10.97
N THR A 172 -10.33 10.31 10.07
CA THR A 172 -10.22 10.55 8.64
C THR A 172 -11.58 10.55 7.96
N ARG A 173 -11.75 11.50 7.04
CA ARG A 173 -12.76 11.49 5.97
C ARG A 173 -12.09 11.64 4.61
N ASN A 174 -10.78 11.44 4.55
CA ASN A 174 -10.03 11.45 3.33
C ASN A 174 -10.12 10.07 2.67
N LEU A 175 -10.76 9.99 1.50
CA LEU A 175 -10.88 8.73 0.77
C LEU A 175 -9.51 8.16 0.36
N GLY A 176 -8.48 8.99 0.18
CA GLY A 176 -7.12 8.51 -0.04
C GLY A 176 -6.60 7.68 1.14
N ILE A 177 -6.75 8.19 2.37
CA ILE A 177 -6.34 7.50 3.59
C ILE A 177 -7.20 6.25 3.85
N VAL A 178 -8.53 6.36 3.68
CA VAL A 178 -9.45 5.22 3.84
C VAL A 178 -9.09 4.09 2.87
N MET A 179 -8.80 4.42 1.62
CA MET A 179 -8.42 3.43 0.61
C MET A 179 -7.06 2.80 0.89
N GLU A 180 -6.06 3.61 1.24
CA GLU A 180 -4.72 3.14 1.59
C GLU A 180 -4.79 2.19 2.80
N GLY A 181 -5.48 2.59 3.87
CA GLY A 181 -5.66 1.76 5.05
C GLY A 181 -6.44 0.47 4.79
N ALA A 182 -7.42 0.50 3.87
CA ALA A 182 -8.10 -0.72 3.42
C ALA A 182 -7.14 -1.66 2.69
N CYS A 183 -6.32 -1.14 1.77
CA CYS A 183 -5.31 -1.94 1.07
C CYS A 183 -4.29 -2.55 2.05
N ASP A 184 -3.75 -1.76 2.96
CA ASP A 184 -2.70 -2.23 3.88
C ASP A 184 -3.24 -3.14 4.97
N ARG A 185 -4.43 -2.89 5.53
CA ARG A 185 -5.08 -3.83 6.47
C ARG A 185 -5.22 -5.22 5.85
N GLU A 186 -5.62 -5.28 4.59
CA GLU A 186 -5.83 -6.53 3.89
C GLU A 186 -4.50 -7.23 3.55
N ALA A 187 -3.50 -6.48 3.06
CA ALA A 187 -2.15 -7.01 2.84
C ALA A 187 -1.52 -7.57 4.14
N ARG A 188 -1.66 -6.86 5.27
CA ARG A 188 -1.20 -7.30 6.59
C ARG A 188 -1.96 -8.52 7.12
N SER A 189 -3.23 -8.68 6.74
CA SER A 189 -3.99 -9.89 7.08
C SER A 189 -3.47 -11.11 6.32
N ILE A 190 -3.02 -10.96 5.08
CA ILE A 190 -2.42 -12.05 4.30
C ILE A 190 -1.07 -12.45 4.90
N THR A 191 -0.19 -11.50 5.14
CA THR A 191 1.15 -11.77 5.70
C THR A 191 1.09 -12.39 7.09
N ARG A 192 0.16 -11.98 7.96
CA ARG A 192 -0.05 -12.61 9.27
C ARG A 192 -0.42 -14.08 9.14
N LYS A 193 -1.39 -14.42 8.27
CA LYS A 193 -1.77 -15.81 8.01
C LYS A 193 -0.59 -16.64 7.50
N VAL A 194 0.24 -16.05 6.63
CA VAL A 194 1.46 -16.72 6.12
C VAL A 194 2.49 -16.90 7.21
N ALA A 195 2.72 -15.88 8.05
CA ALA A 195 3.65 -15.98 9.17
C ALA A 195 3.25 -17.11 10.13
N GLU A 196 1.95 -17.20 10.47
CA GLU A 196 1.41 -18.29 11.29
C GLU A 196 1.54 -19.66 10.62
N ARG A 197 1.23 -19.77 9.32
CA ARG A 197 1.24 -21.04 8.58
C ARG A 197 2.65 -21.57 8.29
N CYS A 198 3.62 -20.67 8.15
CA CYS A 198 5.01 -20.99 7.82
C CYS A 198 5.93 -20.88 9.04
N ASP A 199 5.37 -20.79 10.25
CA ASP A 199 6.11 -20.70 11.52
C ASP A 199 7.17 -19.57 11.54
N VAL A 200 6.90 -18.46 10.85
CA VAL A 200 7.79 -17.30 10.87
C VAL A 200 7.63 -16.56 12.19
N THR A 201 8.67 -16.62 13.01
CA THR A 201 8.66 -16.04 14.36
C THR A 201 9.12 -14.59 14.40
N GLN A 202 8.59 -13.84 15.37
CA GLN A 202 9.03 -12.48 15.63
C GLN A 202 10.52 -12.47 16.03
N PRO A 203 11.37 -11.64 15.37
CA PRO A 203 12.75 -11.45 15.80
C PRO A 203 12.87 -10.91 17.22
N THR A 204 14.02 -11.15 17.84
CA THR A 204 14.35 -10.68 19.20
C THR A 204 14.93 -9.26 19.23
N ASP A 205 15.52 -8.78 18.13
CA ASP A 205 16.00 -7.42 18.05
C ASP A 205 14.83 -6.44 17.87
N PHE A 206 15.00 -5.22 18.39
CA PHE A 206 13.95 -4.22 18.44
C PHE A 206 13.36 -3.89 17.06
N LEU A 207 14.21 -3.63 16.06
CA LEU A 207 13.76 -3.22 14.74
C LEU A 207 13.07 -4.39 14.00
N GLY A 208 13.64 -5.59 14.08
CA GLY A 208 13.03 -6.80 13.54
C GLY A 208 11.67 -7.11 14.16
N ALA A 209 11.52 -6.94 15.48
CA ALA A 209 10.24 -7.09 16.17
C ALA A 209 9.22 -6.03 15.71
N LEU A 210 9.64 -4.77 15.60
CA LEU A 210 8.79 -3.67 15.13
C LEU A 210 8.27 -3.93 13.71
N VAL A 211 9.15 -4.34 12.80
CA VAL A 211 8.79 -4.62 11.40
C VAL A 211 7.93 -5.87 11.29
N PHE A 212 8.20 -6.91 12.08
CA PHE A 212 7.34 -8.10 12.10
C PHE A 212 5.91 -7.73 12.50
N ARG A 213 5.73 -6.95 13.57
CA ARG A 213 4.41 -6.50 14.03
C ARG A 213 3.74 -5.58 13.04
N ASP A 214 4.48 -4.67 12.41
CA ASP A 214 3.96 -3.80 11.35
C ASP A 214 3.47 -4.63 10.17
N THR A 215 4.31 -5.52 9.67
CA THR A 215 4.01 -6.38 8.52
C THR A 215 2.83 -7.32 8.78
N THR A 216 2.61 -7.75 10.02
CA THR A 216 1.49 -8.64 10.39
C THR A 216 0.25 -7.90 10.93
N GLY A 217 0.33 -6.58 11.06
CA GLY A 217 -0.77 -5.75 11.56
C GLY A 217 -1.05 -5.92 13.05
N THR A 218 -0.01 -6.20 13.84
CA THR A 218 -0.08 -6.37 15.31
C THR A 218 0.75 -5.32 16.06
N LEU A 219 0.99 -4.15 15.44
CA LEU A 219 1.60 -3.02 16.14
C LEU A 219 0.69 -2.56 17.28
N THR A 220 1.32 -2.23 18.40
CA THR A 220 0.64 -1.64 19.56
C THR A 220 0.76 -0.11 19.54
N GLU A 221 -0.12 0.58 20.27
CA GLU A 221 0.01 2.03 20.44
C GLU A 221 1.35 2.42 21.11
N GLU A 222 1.92 1.54 21.94
CA GLU A 222 3.23 1.77 22.55
C GLU A 222 4.34 1.78 21.48
N ASP A 223 4.30 0.84 20.53
CA ASP A 223 5.22 0.78 19.40
C ASP A 223 5.15 2.08 18.57
N SER A 224 3.94 2.63 18.40
CA SER A 224 3.73 3.89 17.68
C SER A 224 4.17 5.13 18.47
N ARG A 225 4.29 5.08 19.81
CA ARG A 225 4.63 6.24 20.67
C ARG A 225 6.09 6.30 21.15
N ARG A 226 6.76 5.16 21.31
CA ARG A 226 8.16 5.11 21.77
C ARG A 226 9.11 5.78 20.77
N ALA A 227 9.83 6.84 21.19
CA ALA A 227 10.93 7.40 20.38
C ALA A 227 11.91 6.29 19.99
N VAL A 228 12.16 6.13 18.69
CA VAL A 228 13.09 5.14 18.17
C VAL A 228 14.34 5.89 17.77
N GLU A 229 15.33 5.91 18.65
CA GLU A 229 16.71 6.17 18.24
C GLU A 229 17.37 4.81 18.06
N VAL A 230 17.55 4.39 16.81
CA VAL A 230 18.46 3.28 16.52
C VAL A 230 19.85 3.91 16.52
N LEU A 231 20.47 3.94 17.70
CA LEU A 231 21.71 4.66 18.03
C LEU A 231 22.89 4.41 17.06
N GLU A 232 22.78 3.39 16.20
CA GLU A 232 23.85 2.91 15.31
C GLU A 232 23.57 3.17 13.80
N SER A 233 22.41 3.70 13.40
CA SER A 233 22.14 3.99 11.98
C SER A 233 21.04 5.04 11.75
N ALA A 234 21.40 6.11 11.03
CA ALA A 234 20.46 7.16 10.61
C ALA A 234 19.38 6.63 9.66
N GLU A 235 19.73 5.73 8.73
CA GLU A 235 18.80 5.13 7.77
C GLU A 235 17.78 4.21 8.48
N ARG A 236 18.23 3.39 9.46
CA ARG A 236 17.31 2.58 10.28
C ARG A 236 16.39 3.43 11.14
N THR A 237 16.91 4.54 11.69
CA THR A 237 16.11 5.51 12.45
C THR A 237 15.05 6.18 11.57
N GLN A 238 15.42 6.60 10.35
CA GLN A 238 14.49 7.16 9.37
C GLN A 238 13.42 6.14 8.96
N TYR A 239 13.81 4.89 8.70
CA TYR A 239 12.89 3.81 8.38
C TYR A 239 11.87 3.57 9.50
N ALA A 240 12.33 3.48 10.75
CA ALA A 240 11.45 3.30 11.91
C ALA A 240 10.50 4.50 12.10
N ALA A 241 10.97 5.72 11.85
CA ALA A 241 10.12 6.91 11.87
C ALA A 241 9.06 6.88 10.75
N ALA A 242 9.43 6.48 9.53
CA ALA A 242 8.50 6.34 8.41
C ALA A 242 7.41 5.30 8.70
N LEU A 243 7.78 4.13 9.23
CA LEU A 243 6.87 3.09 9.67
C LEU A 243 5.84 3.61 10.68
N ARG A 244 6.30 4.32 11.72
CA ARG A 244 5.42 4.87 12.76
C ARG A 244 4.50 5.95 12.21
N ASN A 245 5.02 6.81 11.34
CA ASN A 245 4.22 7.83 10.67
C ASN A 245 3.14 7.20 9.78
N TYR A 246 3.45 6.11 9.09
CA TYR A 246 2.47 5.36 8.31
C TYR A 246 1.41 4.73 9.20
N GLU A 247 1.80 4.08 10.30
CA GLU A 247 0.87 3.49 11.25
C GLU A 247 -0.12 4.55 11.80
N MET A 248 0.40 5.69 12.30
CA MET A 248 -0.43 6.76 12.85
C MET A 248 -1.23 7.51 11.78
N GLY A 249 -0.67 7.70 10.59
CA GLY A 249 -1.25 8.50 9.52
C GLY A 249 -2.27 7.76 8.67
N VAL A 250 -2.18 6.42 8.63
CA VAL A 250 -3.01 5.57 7.77
C VAL A 250 -3.74 4.51 8.57
N ASN A 251 -3.00 3.56 9.15
CA ASN A 251 -3.56 2.33 9.69
C ASN A 251 -4.45 2.57 10.92
N SER A 252 -3.97 3.36 11.87
CA SER A 252 -4.72 3.74 13.07
C SER A 252 -5.94 4.58 12.70
N ARG A 253 -5.82 5.53 11.77
CA ARG A 253 -6.96 6.35 11.31
C ARG A 253 -8.03 5.52 10.60
N TYR A 254 -7.60 4.56 9.77
CA TYR A 254 -8.51 3.66 9.09
C TYR A 254 -9.24 2.74 10.09
N SER A 255 -8.52 2.20 11.07
CA SER A 255 -9.12 1.38 12.13
C SER A 255 -10.14 2.18 12.94
N HIS A 256 -9.81 3.44 13.28
CA HIS A 256 -10.74 4.34 13.94
C HIS A 256 -11.97 4.65 13.09
N PHE A 257 -11.79 4.93 11.79
CA PHE A 257 -12.87 5.15 10.85
C PHE A 257 -13.85 3.96 10.78
N LEU A 258 -13.34 2.73 10.78
CA LEU A 258 -14.20 1.55 10.80
C LEU A 258 -14.99 1.43 12.10
N GLY A 259 -14.35 1.61 13.26
CA GLY A 259 -15.02 1.55 14.55
C GLY A 259 -16.05 2.68 14.76
N GLU A 260 -15.85 3.82 14.12
CA GLU A 260 -16.79 4.94 14.16
C GLU A 260 -18.08 4.66 13.35
N PHE A 261 -17.96 4.08 12.15
CA PHE A 261 -19.10 3.91 11.23
C PHE A 261 -19.71 2.52 11.16
N ALA A 262 -19.03 1.53 11.73
CA ALA A 262 -19.46 0.15 11.74
C ALA A 262 -19.08 -0.53 13.06
N PRO A 263 -19.45 0.03 14.23
CA PRO A 263 -19.09 -0.57 15.51
C PRO A 263 -19.68 -1.99 15.61
N GLY A 264 -18.81 -2.99 15.74
CA GLY A 264 -19.17 -4.41 15.76
C GLY A 264 -19.38 -5.05 14.38
N GLU A 265 -19.30 -4.28 13.31
CA GLU A 265 -19.44 -4.72 11.91
C GLU A 265 -18.22 -4.33 11.06
N GLU A 266 -17.07 -4.06 11.69
CA GLU A 266 -15.89 -3.46 11.05
C GLU A 266 -15.34 -4.35 9.92
N CYS A 267 -15.42 -5.67 10.08
CA CYS A 267 -15.01 -6.63 9.06
C CYS A 267 -15.93 -6.59 7.83
N GLU A 268 -17.25 -6.54 8.03
CA GLU A 268 -18.20 -6.42 6.92
C GLU A 268 -18.01 -5.08 6.19
N PHE A 269 -17.87 -3.99 6.94
CA PHE A 269 -17.65 -2.68 6.36
C PHE A 269 -16.33 -2.61 5.58
N HIS A 270 -15.25 -3.19 6.11
CA HIS A 270 -13.99 -3.34 5.40
C HIS A 270 -14.13 -4.12 4.08
N THR A 271 -14.84 -5.25 4.09
CA THR A 271 -15.10 -6.03 2.87
C THR A 271 -15.87 -5.23 1.82
N ARG A 272 -16.91 -4.48 2.25
CA ARG A 272 -17.69 -3.62 1.33
C ARG A 272 -16.87 -2.47 0.77
N LEU A 273 -16.01 -1.87 1.59
CA LEU A 273 -15.06 -0.84 1.15
C LEU A 273 -14.11 -1.39 0.10
N LEU A 274 -13.48 -2.55 0.33
CA LEU A 274 -12.58 -3.16 -0.66
C LEU A 274 -13.29 -3.49 -1.96
N ALA A 275 -14.49 -4.07 -1.92
CA ALA A 275 -15.27 -4.34 -3.13
C ALA A 275 -15.60 -3.06 -3.91
N ALA A 276 -15.96 -1.98 -3.20
CA ALA A 276 -16.21 -0.67 -3.81
C ALA A 276 -14.92 -0.05 -4.40
N ILE A 277 -13.78 -0.17 -3.70
CA ILE A 277 -12.48 0.30 -4.16
C ILE A 277 -12.07 -0.41 -5.46
N ILE A 278 -12.23 -1.72 -5.51
CA ILE A 278 -11.85 -2.53 -6.67
C ILE A 278 -12.75 -2.20 -7.87
N SER A 279 -14.07 -2.18 -7.67
CA SER A 279 -15.04 -1.92 -8.73
C SER A 279 -15.09 -0.45 -9.16
N GLY A 280 -14.78 0.47 -8.25
CA GLY A 280 -15.02 1.91 -8.37
C GLY A 280 -16.50 2.31 -8.31
N ASP A 281 -17.36 1.40 -7.84
CA ASP A 281 -18.79 1.60 -7.64
C ASP A 281 -19.12 1.68 -6.14
N THR A 282 -19.77 2.77 -5.75
CA THR A 282 -20.14 3.05 -4.36
C THR A 282 -21.59 2.67 -4.05
N THR A 283 -22.37 2.15 -5.00
CA THR A 283 -23.81 1.91 -4.85
C THR A 283 -24.14 1.00 -3.66
N THR A 284 -23.56 -0.20 -3.62
CA THR A 284 -23.81 -1.17 -2.53
C THR A 284 -23.27 -0.68 -1.19
N LEU A 285 -22.11 0.00 -1.19
CA LEU A 285 -21.52 0.58 0.01
C LEU A 285 -22.40 1.73 0.55
N GLY A 286 -22.91 2.57 -0.35
CA GLY A 286 -23.77 3.70 -0.04
C GLY A 286 -25.11 3.25 0.53
N ALA A 287 -25.77 2.27 -0.10
CA ALA A 287 -27.00 1.70 0.42
C ALA A 287 -26.81 1.11 1.83
N TRP A 288 -25.72 0.37 2.05
CA TRP A 288 -25.40 -0.21 3.36
C TRP A 288 -25.16 0.85 4.44
N LEU A 289 -24.51 1.98 4.08
CA LEU A 289 -24.33 3.12 4.97
C LEU A 289 -25.65 3.86 5.23
N ASP A 290 -26.46 4.02 4.19
CA ASP A 290 -27.74 4.72 4.28
C ASP A 290 -28.75 3.97 5.17
N ASP A 291 -28.75 2.63 5.13
CA ASP A 291 -29.56 1.79 6.01
C ASP A 291 -29.23 1.97 7.50
N ARG A 292 -27.98 2.37 7.83
CA ARG A 292 -27.49 2.52 9.22
C ARG A 292 -27.50 3.95 9.72
N HIS A 293 -27.20 4.90 8.84
CA HIS A 293 -26.90 6.30 9.21
C HIS A 293 -27.85 7.30 8.54
N GLY A 294 -28.76 6.83 7.68
CA GLY A 294 -29.73 7.64 6.96
C GLY A 294 -29.29 8.02 5.54
N PRO A 295 -30.22 8.51 4.70
CA PRO A 295 -29.98 8.72 3.28
C PRO A 295 -28.82 9.67 2.95
N GLY A 296 -28.00 9.30 1.96
CA GLY A 296 -26.92 10.15 1.46
C GLY A 296 -25.67 10.17 2.35
N THR A 297 -25.51 9.19 3.24
CA THR A 297 -24.42 9.13 4.21
C THR A 297 -23.06 9.16 3.51
N PHE A 298 -22.85 8.35 2.46
CA PHE A 298 -21.57 8.32 1.76
C PHE A 298 -21.15 9.72 1.25
N ALA A 299 -22.08 10.44 0.61
CA ALA A 299 -21.82 11.78 0.12
C ALA A 299 -21.63 12.78 1.26
N GLY A 300 -22.40 12.66 2.34
CA GLY A 300 -22.27 13.51 3.53
C GLY A 300 -20.91 13.35 4.23
N LEU A 301 -20.36 12.13 4.24
CA LEU A 301 -19.07 11.85 4.84
C LEU A 301 -17.89 12.36 4.02
N PHE A 302 -17.96 12.16 2.70
CA PHE A 302 -16.78 12.28 1.85
C PHE A 302 -16.80 13.47 0.90
N ARG A 303 -17.96 13.98 0.49
CA ARG A 303 -18.01 14.97 -0.60
C ARG A 303 -17.62 16.36 -0.11
N THR A 304 -16.53 16.89 -0.64
CA THR A 304 -16.12 18.28 -0.51
C THR A 304 -17.24 19.21 -0.99
N PRO A 305 -17.55 20.30 -0.26
CA PRO A 305 -18.47 21.33 -0.72
C PRO A 305 -18.11 21.85 -2.12
N GLY A 306 -19.12 22.12 -2.95
CA GLY A 306 -18.93 22.61 -4.32
C GLY A 306 -18.29 21.62 -5.30
N TYR A 307 -18.14 20.33 -4.96
CA TYR A 307 -17.56 19.34 -5.89
C TYR A 307 -18.37 19.16 -7.19
N PHE A 308 -19.63 19.59 -7.25
CA PHE A 308 -20.45 19.58 -8.47
C PHE A 308 -20.71 20.98 -9.06
N GLU A 309 -20.22 22.04 -8.42
CA GLU A 309 -20.39 23.41 -8.93
C GLU A 309 -19.47 23.65 -10.14
N PRO A 310 -19.88 24.40 -11.17
CA PRO A 310 -18.99 24.78 -12.27
C PRO A 310 -17.76 25.49 -11.69
N GLY A 311 -16.55 25.03 -12.02
CA GLY A 311 -15.36 25.77 -11.63
C GLY A 311 -15.42 27.14 -12.29
N MET A 312 -15.32 28.22 -11.50
CA MET A 312 -15.08 29.54 -12.08
C MET A 312 -13.77 29.44 -12.86
N THR A 313 -13.86 29.48 -14.18
CA THR A 313 -12.69 29.59 -15.06
C THR A 313 -12.08 30.96 -14.81
N ALA A 314 -10.90 30.99 -14.21
CA ALA A 314 -10.01 32.15 -14.26
C ALA A 314 -9.24 32.13 -15.59
#